data_AF-A0A1S7FR11-F1
#
_entry.id   AF-A0A1S7FR11-F1
#
_cell.length_a   1.000
_cell.length_b   1.000
_cell.length_c   1.000
_cell.angle_alpha   90.00
_cell.angle_beta   90.00
_cell.angle_gamma   90.00
#
_symmetry.space_group_name_H-M   'P 1'
#
loop_
_entity.id
_entity.type
_entity.pdbx_description
1 polymer ?
#
loop_
_entity_poly.entity_id
_entity_poly.type
_entity_poly.pdbx_seq_one_letter_code
_entity_poly.pdbx_strand_id
1 'polypeptide(L)'
;MQEIKTAIQSALKNEITHEKLIDIAEELLFTDNTQQSINADLSDRNRTLLEDMSAQWDLYLENTYTIEELQSLEYQKVRLPEEWLKRWYESGH
;
A
#
# COMPACT_ATOMS: atom_id res chain seq x y z
N MET A 1 -7.80 -7.09 9.12
CA MET A 1 -7.44 -5.74 9.62
C MET A 1 -6.21 -5.70 10.53
N GLN A 2 -6.00 -6.66 11.42
CA GLN A 2 -4.72 -6.76 12.15
C GLN A 2 -3.53 -7.01 11.19
N GLU A 3 -3.79 -7.69 10.07
CA GLU A 3 -2.81 -7.96 9.03
C GLU A 3 -2.22 -6.68 8.42
N ILE A 4 -3.06 -5.76 7.92
CA ILE A 4 -2.54 -4.49 7.35
C ILE A 4 -1.80 -3.65 8.40
N LYS A 5 -2.28 -3.60 9.65
CA LYS A 5 -1.55 -2.91 10.74
C LYS A 5 -0.19 -3.53 11.00
N THR A 6 -0.13 -4.87 11.01
CA THR A 6 1.13 -5.60 11.21
C THR A 6 2.07 -5.32 10.04
N ALA A 7 1.56 -5.33 8.80
CA ALA A 7 2.34 -4.99 7.62
C ALA A 7 2.89 -3.55 7.69
N ILE A 8 2.06 -2.55 8.04
CA ILE A 8 2.50 -1.16 8.19
C ILE A 8 3.60 -1.06 9.27
N GLN A 9 3.43 -1.74 10.40
CA GLN A 9 4.43 -1.75 11.47
C GLN A 9 5.74 -2.42 11.03
N SER A 10 5.67 -3.53 10.30
CA SER A 10 6.84 -4.20 9.73
C SER A 10 7.54 -3.33 8.69
N ALA A 11 6.79 -2.59 7.88
CA ALA A 11 7.35 -1.66 6.90
C ALA A 11 8.06 -0.48 7.59
N LEU A 12 7.48 0.07 8.67
CA LEU A 12 8.14 1.09 9.51
C LEU A 12 9.45 0.57 10.13
N LYS A 13 9.50 -0.70 10.50
CA LYS A 13 10.71 -1.36 11.03
C LYS A 13 11.68 -1.81 9.94
N ASN A 14 11.38 -1.55 8.66
CA ASN A 14 12.14 -2.03 7.51
C ASN A 14 12.25 -3.58 7.43
N GLU A 15 11.34 -4.30 8.06
CA GLU A 15 11.26 -5.77 8.00
C GLU A 15 10.65 -6.26 6.68
N ILE A 16 9.80 -5.44 6.04
CA ILE A 16 9.26 -5.68 4.70
C ILE A 16 9.54 -4.48 3.78
N THR A 17 9.49 -4.71 2.46
CA THR A 17 9.55 -3.65 1.45
C THR A 17 8.21 -2.91 1.39
N HIS A 18 8.24 -1.68 0.89
CA HIS A 18 7.00 -0.90 0.78
C HIS A 18 6.13 -1.44 -0.36
N GLU A 19 6.74 -1.99 -1.41
CA GLU A 19 6.02 -2.80 -2.40
C GLU A 19 5.22 -3.92 -1.73
N LYS A 20 5.84 -4.73 -0.86
CA LYS A 20 5.14 -5.83 -0.21
C LYS A 20 4.02 -5.36 0.72
N LEU A 21 4.18 -4.19 1.34
CA LEU A 21 3.11 -3.55 2.10
C LEU A 21 1.90 -3.24 1.23
N ILE A 22 2.12 -2.66 0.04
CA ILE A 22 1.05 -2.30 -0.89
C ILE A 22 0.40 -3.55 -1.49
N ASP A 23 1.20 -4.55 -1.86
CA ASP A 23 0.72 -5.85 -2.32
C ASP A 23 -0.27 -6.48 -1.32
N ILE A 24 0.09 -6.51 -0.02
CA ILE A 24 -0.82 -6.96 1.05
C ILE A 24 -2.07 -6.08 1.14
N ALA A 25 -1.93 -4.76 0.93
CA ALA A 25 -3.07 -3.86 0.98
C ALA A 25 -4.06 -4.15 -0.16
N GLU A 26 -3.56 -4.40 -1.37
CA GLU A 26 -4.36 -4.73 -2.54
C GLU A 26 -5.00 -6.12 -2.42
N GLU A 27 -4.25 -7.11 -1.93
CA GLU A 27 -4.79 -8.45 -1.63
C GLU A 27 -5.95 -8.41 -0.63
N LEU A 28 -5.92 -7.47 0.32
CA LEU A 28 -7.03 -7.26 1.26
C LEU A 28 -8.19 -6.47 0.65
N LEU A 29 -7.88 -5.51 -0.23
CA LEU A 29 -8.85 -4.62 -0.86
C LEU A 29 -9.68 -5.34 -1.92
N PHE A 30 -9.05 -6.21 -2.72
CA PHE A 30 -9.68 -6.87 -3.84
C PHE A 30 -9.88 -8.36 -3.58
N THR A 31 -11.04 -8.89 -3.94
CA THR A 31 -11.33 -10.33 -3.82
C THR A 31 -10.84 -11.13 -5.03
N ASP A 32 -10.37 -10.43 -6.05
CA ASP A 32 -9.98 -10.98 -7.33
C ASP A 32 -8.72 -10.28 -7.86
N ASN A 33 -7.92 -11.03 -8.62
CA ASN A 33 -6.62 -10.59 -9.11
C ASN A 33 -6.69 -9.58 -10.27
N THR A 34 -7.89 -9.22 -10.74
CA THR A 34 -8.11 -8.18 -11.75
C THR A 34 -8.39 -6.80 -11.15
N GLN A 35 -8.43 -6.69 -9.81
CA GLN A 35 -8.73 -5.44 -9.09
C GLN A 35 -10.12 -4.85 -9.44
N GLN A 36 -11.04 -5.65 -9.99
CA GLN A 36 -12.39 -5.21 -10.37
C GLN A 36 -13.43 -5.38 -9.26
N SER A 37 -13.17 -6.28 -8.31
CA SER A 37 -14.10 -6.62 -7.23
C SER A 37 -13.51 -6.26 -5.88
N ILE A 38 -14.09 -5.25 -5.24
CA ILE A 38 -13.69 -4.81 -3.89
C ILE A 38 -14.29 -5.75 -2.85
N ASN A 39 -13.51 -6.06 -1.82
CA ASN A 39 -13.91 -6.87 -0.69
C ASN A 39 -15.01 -6.18 0.12
N ALA A 40 -16.25 -6.66 -0.05
CA ALA A 40 -17.43 -6.14 0.62
C ALA A 40 -17.46 -6.42 2.13
N ASP A 41 -16.58 -7.29 2.65
CA ASP A 41 -16.43 -7.55 4.09
C ASP A 41 -15.65 -6.43 4.81
N LEU A 42 -14.96 -5.56 4.05
CA LEU A 42 -14.25 -4.43 4.61
C LEU A 42 -15.22 -3.34 5.09
N SER A 43 -15.01 -2.87 6.32
CA SER A 43 -15.64 -1.62 6.77
C SER A 43 -15.23 -0.44 5.88
N ASP A 44 -16.07 0.60 5.75
CA ASP A 44 -15.76 1.77 4.91
C ASP A 44 -14.38 2.38 5.20
N ARG A 45 -14.04 2.52 6.49
CA ARG A 45 -12.72 2.99 6.92
C ARG A 45 -11.57 2.08 6.46
N ASN A 46 -11.84 0.78 6.51
CA ASN A 46 -11.08 -0.34 5.93
C ASN A 46 -10.61 -0.05 4.53
N ARG A 47 -11.65 0.06 3.74
CA ARG A 47 -11.59 0.23 2.31
C ARG A 47 -10.92 1.54 1.95
N THR A 48 -11.32 2.66 2.57
CA THR A 48 -10.69 3.97 2.33
C THR A 48 -9.20 3.97 2.65
N LEU A 49 -8.77 3.29 3.73
CA LEU A 49 -7.35 3.19 4.06
C LEU A 49 -6.57 2.43 2.98
N LEU A 50 -7.08 1.29 2.53
CA LEU A 50 -6.43 0.46 1.52
C LEU A 50 -6.44 1.13 0.14
N GLU A 51 -7.55 1.78 -0.24
CA GLU A 51 -7.67 2.59 -1.46
C GLU A 51 -6.67 3.77 -1.43
N ASP A 52 -6.54 4.45 -0.28
CA ASP A 52 -5.54 5.53 -0.11
C ASP A 52 -4.12 4.99 -0.25
N MET A 53 -3.80 3.84 0.35
CA MET A 53 -2.47 3.22 0.21
C MET A 53 -2.11 2.91 -1.25
N SER A 54 -3.02 2.26 -1.99
CA SER A 54 -2.81 1.93 -3.41
C SER A 54 -2.68 3.20 -4.26
N ALA A 55 -3.56 4.19 -4.06
CA ALA A 55 -3.50 5.46 -4.78
C ALA A 55 -2.22 6.27 -4.50
N GLN A 56 -1.79 6.35 -3.23
CA GLN A 56 -0.56 7.05 -2.86
C GLN A 56 0.69 6.39 -3.41
N TRP A 57 0.70 5.05 -3.50
CA TRP A 57 1.79 4.32 -4.13
C TRP A 57 1.92 4.68 -5.61
N ASP A 58 0.83 4.60 -6.37
CA ASP A 58 0.83 4.94 -7.79
C ASP A 58 1.24 6.40 -8.02
N LEU A 59 0.63 7.33 -7.26
CA LEU A 59 0.98 8.75 -7.30
C LEU A 59 2.46 9.00 -6.98
N TYR A 60 3.02 8.32 -5.97
CA TYR A 60 4.43 8.49 -5.62
C TYR A 60 5.33 8.02 -6.76
N LEU A 61 5.02 6.87 -7.37
CA LEU A 61 5.78 6.33 -8.48
C LEU A 61 5.75 7.26 -9.69
N GLU A 62 4.56 7.72 -10.10
CA GLU A 62 4.37 8.64 -11.23
C GLU A 62 5.04 10.00 -11.01
N ASN A 63 5.06 10.50 -9.77
CA ASN A 63 5.69 11.78 -9.46
C ASN A 63 7.21 11.69 -9.26
N THR A 64 7.73 10.52 -8.90
CA THR A 64 9.16 10.35 -8.57
C THR A 64 9.96 9.81 -9.75
N TYR A 65 9.38 8.92 -10.54
CA TYR A 65 10.06 8.21 -11.61
C TYR A 65 9.47 8.55 -12.96
N THR A 66 10.33 8.61 -13.97
CA THR A 66 9.88 8.70 -15.36
C THR A 66 9.32 7.36 -15.85
N ILE A 67 8.54 7.37 -16.95
CA ILE A 67 8.02 6.15 -17.57
C ILE A 67 9.14 5.16 -17.93
N GLU A 68 10.29 5.66 -18.40
CA GLU A 68 11.45 4.84 -18.74
C GLU A 68 12.08 4.19 -17.51
N GLU A 69 12.15 4.91 -16.38
CA GLU A 69 12.64 4.37 -15.12
C GLU A 69 11.69 3.30 -14.55
N LEU A 70 10.37 3.53 -14.60
CA LEU A 70 9.36 2.58 -14.13
C LEU A 70 9.46 1.20 -14.81
N GLN A 71 9.87 1.15 -16.09
CA GLN A 71 10.04 -0.13 -16.81
C GLN A 71 11.19 -0.99 -16.27
N SER A 72 12.21 -0.36 -15.67
CA SER A 72 13.37 -1.06 -15.07
C SER A 72 13.45 -0.89 -13.56
N LEU A 73 12.40 -0.34 -12.94
CA LEU A 73 12.40 -0.01 -11.52
C LEU A 73 12.27 -1.27 -10.68
N GLU A 74 13.19 -1.43 -9.74
CA GLU A 74 13.07 -2.44 -8.69
C GLU A 74 12.13 -1.91 -7.59
N TYR A 75 10.82 -2.18 -7.72
CA TYR A 75 9.80 -1.74 -6.76
C TYR A 75 10.12 -2.08 -5.30
N GLN A 76 10.78 -3.21 -5.04
CA GLN A 76 11.27 -3.61 -3.72
C GLN A 76 12.21 -2.59 -3.06
N LYS A 77 12.91 -1.76 -3.85
CA LYS A 77 13.82 -0.71 -3.37
C LYS A 77 13.14 0.63 -3.15
N VAL A 78 11.90 0.79 -3.64
CA VAL A 78 11.13 2.02 -3.48
C VAL A 78 10.74 2.19 -2.01
N ARG A 79 11.00 3.39 -1.48
CA ARG A 79 10.69 3.75 -0.10
C ARG A 79 9.77 4.96 -0.09
N LEU A 80 8.48 4.68 0.11
CA LEU A 80 7.48 5.68 0.48
C LEU A 80 7.89 6.50 1.72
N PRO A 81 7.41 7.76 1.83
CA PRO A 81 7.65 8.61 2.99
C PRO A 81 7.17 7.96 4.30
N GLU A 82 8.03 7.94 5.33
CA GLU A 82 7.69 7.36 6.64
C GLU A 82 6.46 8.03 7.30
N GLU A 83 6.22 9.30 7.00
CA GLU A 83 5.05 10.04 7.50
C GLU A 83 3.74 9.43 7.00
N TRP A 84 3.71 8.90 5.78
CA TRP A 84 2.53 8.23 5.23
C TRP A 84 2.26 6.93 5.98
N LEU A 85 3.29 6.13 6.23
CA LEU A 85 3.18 4.90 6.99
C LEU A 85 2.66 5.16 8.41
N LYS A 86 3.17 6.19 9.09
CA LYS A 86 2.68 6.60 10.42
C LYS A 86 1.22 7.00 10.37
N ARG A 87 0.83 7.83 9.39
CA ARG A 87 -0.56 8.26 9.20
C ARG A 87 -1.50 7.09 8.94
N TRP A 88 -1.09 6.11 8.13
CA TRP A 88 -1.90 4.90 7.87
C TRP A 88 -2.05 4.04 9.11
N TYR A 89 -0.98 3.89 9.90
CA TYR A 89 -1.02 3.18 11.17
C TYR A 89 -2.03 3.80 12.15
N GLU A 90 -2.03 5.13 12.27
CA GLU A 90 -2.98 5.87 13.11
C GLU A 90 -4.40 5.86 12.54
N SER A 91 -4.55 5.90 11.21
CA SER A 91 -5.85 5.88 10.54
C SER A 91 -6.62 4.57 10.73
N GLY A 92 -5.95 3.48 11.09
CA GLY A 92 -6.59 2.20 11.40
C GLY A 92 -7.21 2.08 12.81
N HIS A 93 -7.30 3.15 13.61
CA HIS A 93 -7.65 3.11 15.04
C HIS A 93 -9.10 3.41 15.42
#